data_AF-A0A1V4IKE9-F1
#
_entry.id   AF-A0A1V4IKE9-F1
#
_cell.length_a   1.000
_cell.length_b   1.000
_cell.length_c   1.000
_cell.angle_alpha   90.00
_cell.angle_beta   90.00
_cell.angle_gamma   90.00
#
_symmetry.space_group_name_H-M   'P 1'
#
loop_
_entity.id
_entity.type
_entity.pdbx_description
1 polymer ?
#
loop_
_entity_poly.entity_id
_entity_poly.type
_entity_poly.pdbx_seq_one_letter_code
_entity_poly.pdbx_strand_id
1 'polypeptide(L)'
;MAKTKTTAEPILENEHVKELLAILRENNSPSTKDFLAVLHHVGAMEKQLDAAVKELAAMRQELRTAQEQNHPVKTALQKAVIVMQGQVLDLRDKLAELKQSVIDGCKNAVTAFKETGISALDNVARFFKVRPTLEAMRDMLTKDIQYDDKAIAKIEAISTEYHQAGRHLKNMGRVMLGREAAQEVKQPGKLAAVISAPFRAERSHFSSIKSHIEKSLNTLARLEERAAEKKPSIREALATHNEKIAQAQKDAPTTERPRPVNAER
;
A
#
# COMPACT_ATOMS: atom_id res chain seq x y z
N MET A 1 -1.39 30.38 4.65
CA MET A 1 -1.55 28.92 4.46
C MET A 1 -0.16 28.32 4.31
N ALA A 2 0.23 27.46 5.24
CA ALA A 2 1.59 26.95 5.35
C ALA A 2 1.94 26.11 4.11
N LYS A 3 3.02 26.48 3.42
CA LYS A 3 3.64 25.65 2.38
C LYS A 3 4.15 24.38 3.06
N THR A 4 3.39 23.29 2.97
CA THR A 4 3.90 21.94 3.24
C THR A 4 5.01 21.70 2.23
N LYS A 5 6.27 21.78 2.68
CA LYS A 5 7.44 21.29 1.95
C LYS A 5 7.21 19.80 1.71
N THR A 6 6.67 19.44 0.55
CA THR A 6 6.59 18.06 0.09
C THR A 6 8.02 17.52 0.03
N THR A 7 8.37 16.60 0.93
CA THR A 7 9.69 15.98 1.03
C THR A 7 9.94 15.14 -0.23
N ALA A 8 10.67 15.72 -1.19
CA ALA A 8 11.25 15.03 -2.33
C ALA A 8 12.27 13.96 -1.92
N GLU A 9 12.71 13.98 -0.66
CA GLU A 9 13.59 12.99 -0.07
C GLU A 9 12.89 11.61 0.04
N PRO A 10 13.54 10.51 -0.41
CA PRO A 10 13.04 9.15 -0.20
C PRO A 10 12.83 8.82 1.27
N ILE A 11 11.81 8.02 1.61
CA ILE A 11 11.46 7.74 3.02
C ILE A 11 12.63 7.15 3.84
N LEU A 12 13.49 6.34 3.20
CA LEU A 12 14.65 5.72 3.85
C LEU A 12 15.77 6.71 4.16
N GLU A 13 15.82 7.84 3.45
CA GLU A 13 16.86 8.84 3.64
C GLU A 13 16.53 9.82 4.77
N ASN A 14 15.26 9.88 5.18
CA ASN A 14 14.80 10.77 6.22
C ASN A 14 15.51 10.55 7.57
N GLU A 15 15.97 11.65 8.18
CA GLU A 15 16.75 11.63 9.41
C GLU A 15 16.04 10.92 10.58
N HIS A 16 14.74 11.18 10.79
CA HIS A 16 13.99 10.56 11.89
C HIS A 16 13.77 9.06 11.67
N VAL A 17 13.62 8.64 10.42
CA VAL A 17 13.51 7.22 10.05
C VAL A 17 14.84 6.52 10.33
N LYS A 18 15.96 7.13 9.95
CA LYS A 18 17.31 6.62 10.24
C LYS A 18 17.59 6.54 11.73
N GLU A 19 17.23 7.57 12.50
CA GLU A 19 17.39 7.61 13.96
C GLU A 19 16.64 6.44 14.62
N LEU A 20 15.35 6.25 14.30
CA LEU A 20 14.58 5.15 14.88
C LEU A 20 15.14 3.77 14.47
N LEU A 21 15.55 3.60 13.21
CA LEU A 21 16.17 2.35 12.75
C LEU A 21 17.48 2.04 13.48
N ALA A 22 18.31 3.06 13.75
CA ALA A 22 19.54 2.90 14.53
C ALA A 22 19.23 2.44 15.95
N ILE A 23 18.31 3.13 16.64
CA ILE A 23 17.88 2.76 18.00
C ILE A 23 17.36 1.31 18.04
N LEU A 24 16.50 0.92 17.09
CA LEU A 24 15.96 -0.44 17.04
C LEU A 24 17.05 -1.50 16.83
N ARG A 25 18.07 -1.21 16.00
CA ARG A 25 19.21 -2.12 15.75
C ARG A 25 20.12 -2.24 16.96
N GLU A 26 20.53 -1.11 17.55
CA GLU A 26 21.40 -1.07 18.72
C GLU A 26 20.81 -1.83 19.92
N ASN A 27 19.48 -1.83 20.03
CA ASN A 27 18.77 -2.52 21.10
C ASN A 27 18.27 -3.92 20.71
N ASN A 28 18.74 -4.50 19.60
CA ASN A 28 18.35 -5.83 19.11
C ASN A 28 16.83 -6.04 19.05
N SER A 29 16.07 -5.00 18.69
CA SER A 29 14.61 -5.06 18.71
C SER A 29 14.09 -6.06 17.67
N PRO A 30 13.17 -6.98 18.06
CA PRO A 30 12.58 -7.96 17.13
C PRO A 30 11.73 -7.30 16.03
N SER A 31 11.31 -6.04 16.24
CA SER A 31 10.51 -5.24 15.31
C SER A 31 11.33 -4.61 14.18
N THR A 32 12.66 -4.61 14.29
CA THR A 32 13.57 -3.97 13.32
C THR A 32 13.35 -4.46 11.90
N LYS A 33 13.30 -5.78 11.71
CA LYS A 33 13.17 -6.41 10.38
C LYS A 33 11.85 -6.04 9.71
N ASP A 34 10.77 -6.07 10.46
CA ASP A 34 9.43 -5.80 9.95
C ASP A 34 9.24 -4.32 9.65
N PHE A 35 9.72 -3.46 10.54
CA PHE A 35 9.68 -2.02 10.31
C PHE A 35 10.48 -1.63 9.06
N LEU A 36 11.70 -2.17 8.90
CA LEU A 36 12.49 -1.97 7.68
C LEU A 36 11.77 -2.46 6.42
N ALA A 37 11.06 -3.60 6.50
CA ALA A 37 10.28 -4.11 5.39
C ALA A 37 9.12 -3.17 5.00
N VAL A 38 8.41 -2.58 5.98
CA VAL A 38 7.40 -1.54 5.72
C VAL A 38 8.03 -0.34 5.00
N LEU A 39 9.18 0.15 5.47
CA LEU A 39 9.88 1.28 4.84
C LEU A 39 10.33 0.97 3.41
N HIS A 40 10.82 -0.25 3.16
CA HIS A 40 11.16 -0.68 1.80
C HIS A 40 9.94 -0.72 0.89
N HIS A 41 8.78 -1.14 1.39
CA HIS A 41 7.55 -1.10 0.61
C HIS A 41 7.11 0.32 0.31
N VAL A 42 7.15 1.24 1.28
CA VAL A 42 6.86 2.66 1.03
C VAL A 42 7.82 3.25 -0.01
N GLY A 43 9.13 2.98 0.12
CA GLY A 43 10.13 3.42 -0.86
C GLY A 43 9.92 2.83 -2.26
N ALA A 44 9.41 1.61 -2.36
CA ALA A 44 9.03 1.02 -3.65
C ALA A 44 7.77 1.69 -4.24
N MET A 45 6.79 2.06 -3.40
CA MET A 45 5.63 2.84 -3.85
C MET A 45 6.05 4.20 -4.42
N GLU A 46 7.00 4.90 -3.78
CA GLU A 46 7.56 6.16 -4.28
C GLU A 46 8.15 6.01 -5.69
N LYS A 47 8.96 4.96 -5.90
CA LYS A 47 9.57 4.68 -7.21
C LYS A 47 8.55 4.36 -8.29
N GLN A 48 7.52 3.57 -7.97
CA GLN A 48 6.46 3.24 -8.92
C GLN A 48 5.59 4.45 -9.25
N LEU A 49 5.32 5.33 -8.27
CA LEU A 49 4.61 6.58 -8.52
C LEU A 49 5.43 7.51 -9.44
N ASP A 50 6.73 7.65 -9.21
CA ASP A 50 7.60 8.45 -10.09
C ASP A 50 7.61 7.90 -11.54
N ALA A 51 7.64 6.57 -11.69
CA ALA A 51 7.50 5.93 -13.00
C ALA A 51 6.13 6.25 -13.64
N ALA A 52 5.02 6.12 -12.91
CA ALA A 52 3.69 6.46 -13.41
C ALA A 52 3.57 7.95 -13.83
N VAL A 53 4.19 8.86 -13.07
CA VAL A 53 4.26 10.30 -13.43
C VAL A 53 5.02 10.50 -14.74
N LYS A 54 6.13 9.78 -14.95
CA LYS A 54 6.92 9.84 -16.20
C LYS A 54 6.13 9.28 -17.39
N GLU A 55 5.46 8.14 -17.23
CA GLU A 55 4.60 7.56 -18.26
C GLU A 55 3.47 8.52 -18.64
N LEU A 56 2.83 9.13 -17.64
CA LEU A 56 1.77 10.12 -17.88
C LEU A 56 2.30 11.36 -18.62
N ALA A 57 3.52 11.81 -18.30
CA ALA A 57 4.16 12.92 -19.01
C ALA A 57 4.49 12.56 -20.46
N ALA A 58 5.00 11.34 -20.71
CA ALA A 58 5.25 10.83 -22.05
C ALA A 58 3.94 10.74 -22.87
N MET A 59 2.88 10.19 -22.28
CA MET A 59 1.57 10.07 -22.91
C MET A 59 0.99 11.45 -23.31
N ARG A 60 1.11 12.46 -22.43
CA ARG A 60 0.70 13.85 -22.75
C ARG A 60 1.50 14.42 -23.91
N GLN A 61 2.80 14.14 -23.96
CA GLN A 61 3.68 14.61 -25.02
C GLN A 61 3.30 13.99 -26.37
N GLU A 62 3.11 12.67 -26.42
CA GLU A 62 2.70 11.94 -27.62
C GLU A 62 1.36 12.46 -28.17
N LEU A 63 0.39 12.69 -27.28
CA LEU A 63 -0.93 13.20 -27.64
C LEU A 63 -0.89 14.63 -28.19
N ARG A 64 0.07 15.45 -27.74
CA ARG A 64 0.32 16.80 -28.26
C ARG A 64 0.93 16.75 -29.66
N THR A 65 1.85 15.82 -29.90
CA THR A 65 2.55 15.65 -31.19
C THR A 65 1.72 14.92 -32.25
N ALA A 66 0.66 14.22 -31.85
CA ALA A 66 -0.24 13.55 -32.79
C ALA A 66 -0.88 14.57 -33.75
N GLN A 67 -0.50 14.48 -35.03
CA GLN A 67 -0.78 15.46 -36.10
C GLN A 67 -2.26 15.55 -36.52
N GLU A 68 -3.10 14.58 -36.16
CA GLU A 68 -4.53 14.62 -36.51
C GLU A 68 -5.28 15.62 -35.62
N GLN A 69 -5.53 16.82 -36.14
CA GLN A 69 -6.44 17.78 -35.51
C GLN A 69 -7.89 17.28 -35.69
N ASN A 70 -8.64 17.22 -34.58
CA ASN A 70 -10.09 16.94 -34.51
C ASN A 70 -10.59 15.50 -34.79
N HIS A 71 -9.81 14.45 -34.50
CA HIS A 71 -10.32 13.08 -34.54
C HIS A 71 -11.02 12.68 -33.22
N PRO A 72 -12.22 12.06 -33.22
CA PRO A 72 -12.94 11.63 -32.00
C PRO A 72 -12.11 10.77 -31.03
N VAL A 73 -11.18 9.95 -31.56
CA VAL A 73 -10.27 9.13 -30.75
C VAL A 73 -9.27 10.00 -29.98
N LYS A 74 -8.77 11.09 -30.58
CA LYS A 74 -7.86 12.02 -29.89
C LYS A 74 -8.57 12.69 -28.72
N THR A 75 -9.81 13.14 -28.91
CA THR A 75 -10.62 13.74 -27.82
C THR A 75 -10.88 12.72 -26.70
N ALA A 76 -11.18 11.47 -27.04
CA ALA A 76 -11.35 10.41 -26.05
C ALA A 76 -10.06 10.14 -25.27
N LEU A 77 -8.91 10.10 -25.95
CA LEU A 77 -7.60 9.94 -25.32
C LEU A 77 -7.23 11.14 -24.44
N GLN A 78 -7.56 12.37 -24.84
CA GLN A 78 -7.36 13.56 -24.00
C GLN A 78 -8.17 13.49 -22.71
N LYS A 79 -9.43 13.07 -22.79
CA LYS A 79 -10.27 12.86 -21.59
C LYS A 79 -9.70 11.77 -20.70
N ALA A 80 -9.26 10.65 -21.27
CA ALA A 80 -8.64 9.58 -20.50
C ALA A 80 -7.35 10.06 -19.81
N VAL A 81 -6.47 10.76 -20.53
CA VAL A 81 -5.27 11.39 -19.96
C VAL A 81 -5.64 12.25 -18.76
N ILE A 82 -6.67 13.08 -18.83
CA ILE A 82 -7.14 13.93 -17.72
C ILE A 82 -7.52 13.09 -16.48
N VAL A 83 -8.24 11.98 -16.69
CA VAL A 83 -8.60 11.05 -15.61
C VAL A 83 -7.36 10.45 -14.97
N MET A 84 -6.42 9.92 -15.77
CA MET A 84 -5.14 9.38 -15.29
C MET A 84 -4.34 10.42 -14.48
N GLN A 85 -4.38 11.71 -14.87
CA GLN A 85 -3.77 12.77 -14.05
C GLN A 85 -4.41 12.89 -12.67
N GLY A 86 -5.75 12.83 -12.60
CA GLY A 86 -6.46 12.84 -11.33
C GLY A 86 -6.02 11.67 -10.45
N GLN A 87 -5.97 10.46 -11.00
CA GLN A 87 -5.58 9.25 -10.28
C GLN A 87 -4.14 9.33 -9.76
N VAL A 88 -3.19 9.77 -10.59
CA VAL A 88 -1.79 9.96 -10.18
C VAL A 88 -1.66 11.05 -9.11
N LEU A 89 -2.44 12.13 -9.18
CA LEU A 89 -2.44 13.20 -8.17
C LEU A 89 -3.01 12.72 -6.84
N ASP A 90 -4.15 12.03 -6.85
CA ASP A 90 -4.77 11.45 -5.65
C ASP A 90 -3.82 10.45 -4.98
N LEU A 91 -3.17 9.60 -5.78
CA LEU A 91 -2.18 8.65 -5.29
C LEU A 91 -0.94 9.33 -4.69
N ARG A 92 -0.46 10.41 -5.32
CA ARG A 92 0.64 11.21 -4.79
C ARG A 92 0.30 11.83 -3.45
N ASP A 93 -0.89 12.41 -3.33
CA ASP A 93 -1.31 13.09 -2.12
C ASP A 93 -1.49 12.08 -0.97
N LYS A 94 -2.06 10.89 -1.25
CA LYS A 94 -2.16 9.80 -0.27
C LYS A 94 -0.81 9.21 0.13
N LEU A 95 0.13 9.07 -0.80
CA LEU A 95 1.48 8.61 -0.49
C LEU A 95 2.23 9.65 0.36
N ALA A 96 2.03 10.94 0.11
CA ALA A 96 2.59 12.00 0.95
C ALA A 96 2.02 11.96 2.39
N GLU A 97 0.71 11.75 2.54
CA GLU A 97 0.04 11.54 3.83
C GLU A 97 0.61 10.33 4.59
N LEU A 98 0.81 9.21 3.87
CA LEU A 98 1.42 8.00 4.41
C LEU A 98 2.86 8.27 4.89
N LYS A 99 3.70 8.90 4.06
CA LYS A 99 5.08 9.26 4.42
C LYS A 99 5.11 10.14 5.66
N GLN A 100 4.26 11.16 5.72
CA GLN A 100 4.22 12.07 6.85
C GLN A 100 3.82 11.34 8.14
N SER A 101 2.84 10.44 8.06
CA SER A 101 2.43 9.60 9.19
C SER A 101 3.54 8.67 9.68
N VAL A 102 4.34 8.10 8.77
CA VAL A 102 5.53 7.33 9.12
C VAL A 102 6.57 8.19 9.84
N ILE A 103 6.88 9.38 9.29
CA ILE A 103 7.88 10.29 9.85
C ILE A 103 7.46 10.76 11.25
N ASP A 104 6.21 11.17 11.43
CA ASP A 104 5.72 11.64 12.72
C ASP A 104 5.63 10.48 13.73
N GLY A 105 5.29 9.27 13.27
CA GLY A 105 5.41 8.08 14.09
C GLY A 105 6.85 7.79 14.52
N CYS A 106 7.85 8.00 13.65
CA CYS A 106 9.26 7.86 14.01
C CYS A 106 9.66 8.84 15.11
N LYS A 107 9.31 10.13 14.95
CA LYS A 107 9.57 11.15 15.98
C LYS A 107 8.96 10.77 17.33
N ASN A 108 7.69 10.36 17.32
CA ASN A 108 6.98 9.98 18.54
C ASN A 108 7.60 8.74 19.20
N ALA A 109 8.04 7.75 18.43
CA ALA A 109 8.71 6.57 18.95
C ALA A 109 10.06 6.91 19.58
N VAL A 110 10.86 7.78 18.95
CA VAL A 110 12.14 8.27 19.47
C VAL A 110 11.94 9.04 20.78
N THR A 111 10.95 9.94 20.84
CA THR A 111 10.62 10.66 22.08
C THR A 111 10.23 9.71 23.20
N ALA A 112 9.34 8.74 22.93
CA ALA A 112 8.93 7.76 23.92
C ALA A 112 10.09 6.89 24.42
N PHE A 113 11.02 6.53 23.52
CA PHE A 113 12.25 5.83 23.89
C PHE A 113 13.15 6.67 24.82
N LYS A 114 13.31 7.98 24.53
CA LYS A 114 14.10 8.89 25.39
C LYS A 114 13.48 9.03 26.78
N GLU A 115 12.16 8.97 26.89
CA GLU A 115 11.43 9.12 28.17
C GLU A 115 11.37 7.82 29.00
N THR A 116 11.17 6.67 28.35
CA THR A 116 10.82 5.42 29.03
C THR A 116 11.71 4.22 28.68
N GLY A 117 12.72 4.44 27.83
CA GLY A 117 13.69 3.43 27.41
C GLY A 117 13.13 2.42 26.41
N ILE A 118 13.78 1.26 26.33
CA ILE A 118 13.52 0.25 25.29
C ILE A 118 12.09 -0.33 25.33
N SER A 119 11.45 -0.36 26.50
CA SER A 119 10.07 -0.84 26.67
C SER A 119 9.06 -0.02 25.86
N ALA A 120 9.37 1.25 25.55
CA ALA A 120 8.55 2.10 24.69
C ALA A 120 8.35 1.52 23.28
N LEU A 121 9.33 0.74 22.81
CA LEU A 121 9.44 0.22 21.45
C LEU A 121 8.90 -1.20 21.28
N ASP A 122 8.38 -1.82 22.35
CA ASP A 122 7.77 -3.15 22.27
C ASP A 122 6.57 -3.20 21.31
N ASN A 123 5.88 -2.06 21.14
CA ASN A 123 4.87 -1.88 20.11
C ASN A 123 5.19 -0.64 19.25
N VAL A 124 6.18 -0.76 18.36
CA VAL A 124 6.54 0.35 17.47
C VAL A 124 5.42 0.70 16.49
N ALA A 125 4.60 -0.28 16.08
CA ALA A 125 3.51 -0.07 15.11
C ALA A 125 2.48 0.99 15.56
N ARG A 126 2.23 1.10 16.88
CA ARG A 126 1.27 2.05 17.44
C ARG A 126 1.57 3.52 17.11
N PHE A 127 2.82 3.85 16.83
CA PHE A 127 3.24 5.23 16.60
C PHE A 127 2.89 5.74 15.20
N PHE A 128 2.80 4.85 14.20
CA PHE A 128 2.67 5.26 12.80
C PHE A 128 1.23 5.56 12.37
N LYS A 129 0.24 4.83 12.92
CA LYS A 129 -1.19 5.00 12.57
C LYS A 129 -1.49 4.94 11.05
N VAL A 130 -0.74 4.13 10.31
CA VAL A 130 -0.77 4.12 8.83
C VAL A 130 -1.79 3.16 8.19
N ARG A 131 -2.39 2.24 8.95
CA ARG A 131 -3.35 1.25 8.41
C ARG A 131 -4.50 1.90 7.64
N PRO A 132 -5.22 2.91 8.18
CA PRO A 132 -6.35 3.52 7.46
C PRO A 132 -5.93 4.14 6.13
N THR A 133 -4.78 4.82 6.08
CA THR A 133 -4.26 5.42 4.83
C THR A 133 -3.88 4.35 3.81
N LEU A 134 -3.23 3.25 4.23
CA LEU A 134 -2.91 2.12 3.38
C LEU A 134 -4.17 1.43 2.81
N GLU A 135 -5.20 1.23 3.63
CA GLU A 135 -6.48 0.65 3.20
C GLU A 135 -7.20 1.56 2.19
N ALA A 136 -7.24 2.88 2.46
CA ALA A 136 -7.81 3.85 1.53
C ALA A 136 -7.08 3.85 0.18
N MET A 137 -5.74 3.78 0.19
CA MET A 137 -4.94 3.66 -1.04
C MET A 137 -5.22 2.36 -1.79
N ARG A 138 -5.35 1.21 -1.10
CA ARG A 138 -5.70 -0.09 -1.72
C ARG A 138 -7.05 -0.01 -2.44
N ASP A 139 -8.04 0.58 -1.80
CA ASP A 139 -9.40 0.66 -2.33
C ASP A 139 -9.48 1.62 -3.52
N MET A 140 -8.75 2.75 -3.45
CA MET A 140 -8.56 3.68 -4.55
C MET A 140 -7.89 3.00 -5.75
N LEU A 141 -6.72 2.38 -5.57
CA LEU A 141 -6.00 1.68 -6.64
C LEU A 141 -6.81 0.53 -7.25
N THR A 142 -7.67 -0.11 -6.48
CA THR A 142 -8.59 -1.13 -7.02
C THR A 142 -9.57 -0.54 -8.03
N LYS A 143 -10.10 0.66 -7.76
CA LYS A 143 -10.98 1.37 -8.70
C LYS A 143 -10.22 1.85 -9.93
N ASP A 144 -9.00 2.33 -9.73
CA ASP A 144 -8.17 2.86 -10.81
C ASP A 144 -7.72 1.77 -11.80
N ILE A 145 -7.26 0.63 -11.28
CA ILE A 145 -6.94 -0.55 -12.10
C ILE A 145 -8.16 -1.03 -12.89
N GLN A 146 -9.36 -1.03 -12.26
CA GLN A 146 -10.59 -1.38 -12.97
C GLN A 146 -10.97 -0.38 -14.07
N TYR A 147 -10.64 0.89 -13.90
CA TYR A 147 -10.81 1.89 -14.96
C TYR A 147 -9.92 1.57 -16.15
N ASP A 148 -8.64 1.27 -15.90
CA ASP A 148 -7.68 0.91 -16.95
C ASP A 148 -8.08 -0.37 -17.68
N ASP A 149 -8.47 -1.42 -16.93
CA ASP A 149 -8.94 -2.69 -17.50
C ASP A 149 -10.14 -2.47 -18.44
N LYS A 150 -11.09 -1.60 -18.06
CA LYS A 150 -12.23 -1.25 -18.91
C LYS A 150 -11.81 -0.45 -20.15
N ALA A 151 -10.86 0.48 -20.01
CA ALA A 151 -10.36 1.25 -21.12
C ALA A 151 -9.64 0.36 -22.14
N ILE A 152 -8.76 -0.53 -21.67
CA ILE A 152 -8.05 -1.53 -22.48
C ILE A 152 -9.04 -2.43 -23.21
N ALA A 153 -10.00 -3.02 -22.49
CA ALA A 153 -11.01 -3.90 -23.08
C ALA A 153 -11.83 -3.20 -24.17
N LYS A 154 -12.21 -1.93 -23.95
CA LYS A 154 -12.94 -1.14 -24.95
C LYS A 154 -12.11 -0.88 -26.21
N ILE A 155 -10.81 -0.57 -26.06
CA ILE A 155 -9.90 -0.37 -27.20
C ILE A 155 -9.76 -1.67 -28.01
N GLU A 156 -9.59 -2.79 -27.32
CA GLU A 156 -9.46 -4.12 -27.95
C GLU A 156 -10.75 -4.56 -28.66
N ALA A 157 -11.92 -4.28 -28.08
CA ALA A 157 -13.21 -4.57 -28.70
C ALA A 157 -13.40 -3.79 -30.02
N ILE A 158 -13.18 -2.46 -29.98
CA ILE A 158 -13.27 -1.60 -31.17
C ILE A 158 -12.31 -2.07 -32.26
N SER A 159 -11.07 -2.42 -31.88
CA SER A 159 -10.09 -2.93 -32.84
C SER A 159 -10.55 -4.23 -33.48
N THR A 160 -11.10 -5.15 -32.70
CA THR A 160 -11.57 -6.46 -33.17
C THR A 160 -12.74 -6.30 -34.15
N GLU A 161 -13.72 -5.48 -33.81
CA GLU A 161 -14.87 -5.17 -34.68
C GLU A 161 -14.42 -4.54 -36.00
N TYR A 162 -13.51 -3.56 -35.95
CA TYR A 162 -13.00 -2.89 -37.15
C TYR A 162 -12.22 -3.87 -38.05
N HIS A 163 -11.43 -4.78 -37.48
CA HIS A 163 -10.75 -5.82 -38.24
C HIS A 163 -11.72 -6.81 -38.89
N GLN A 164 -12.76 -7.22 -38.18
CA GLN A 164 -13.78 -8.13 -38.72
C GLN A 164 -14.53 -7.47 -39.89
N ALA A 165 -15.02 -6.24 -39.72
CA ALA A 165 -15.70 -5.50 -40.77
C ALA A 165 -14.82 -5.28 -42.02
N GLY A 166 -13.56 -4.86 -41.82
CA GLY A 166 -12.60 -4.72 -42.92
C GLY A 166 -12.31 -6.04 -43.64
N ARG A 167 -12.30 -7.17 -42.91
CA ARG A 167 -12.16 -8.51 -43.49
C ARG A 167 -13.36 -8.87 -44.36
N HIS A 168 -14.57 -8.64 -43.87
CA HIS A 168 -15.79 -8.91 -44.63
C HIS A 168 -15.84 -8.11 -45.92
N LEU A 169 -15.52 -6.82 -45.87
CA LEU A 169 -15.47 -5.96 -47.07
C LEU A 169 -14.40 -6.44 -48.07
N LYS A 170 -13.19 -6.75 -47.58
CA LYS A 170 -12.10 -7.26 -48.43
C LYS A 170 -12.47 -8.60 -49.10
N ASN A 171 -13.08 -9.51 -48.34
CA ASN A 171 -13.50 -10.81 -48.87
C ASN A 171 -14.66 -10.65 -49.85
N MET A 172 -15.61 -9.75 -49.60
CA MET A 172 -16.68 -9.41 -50.53
C MET A 172 -16.13 -8.86 -51.86
N GLY A 173 -15.16 -7.95 -51.81
CA GLY A 173 -14.49 -7.44 -53.02
C GLY A 173 -13.72 -8.51 -53.79
N ARG A 174 -13.08 -9.47 -53.09
CA ARG A 174 -12.44 -10.63 -53.75
C ARG A 174 -13.46 -11.51 -54.45
N VAL A 175 -14.58 -11.82 -53.79
CA VAL A 175 -15.67 -12.61 -54.38
C VAL A 175 -16.24 -11.89 -55.60
N MET A 176 -16.48 -10.58 -55.54
CA MET A 176 -16.91 -9.78 -56.69
C MET A 176 -15.91 -9.79 -57.86
N LEU A 177 -14.61 -9.92 -57.58
CA LEU A 177 -13.55 -10.06 -58.58
C LEU A 177 -13.29 -11.53 -58.99
N GLY A 178 -14.17 -12.47 -58.62
CA GLY A 178 -14.06 -13.89 -58.95
C GLY A 178 -12.95 -14.65 -58.20
N ARG A 179 -12.44 -14.08 -57.10
CA ARG A 179 -11.41 -14.70 -56.25
C ARG A 179 -12.01 -15.26 -54.97
N GLU A 180 -11.45 -16.35 -54.47
CA GLU A 180 -11.87 -16.93 -53.20
C GLU A 180 -11.62 -16.00 -52.00
N ALA A 181 -12.51 -16.10 -51.01
CA ALA A 181 -12.40 -15.40 -49.74
C ALA A 181 -11.19 -15.91 -48.94
N ALA A 182 -10.41 -15.00 -48.35
CA ALA A 182 -9.25 -15.38 -47.55
C ALA A 182 -9.66 -15.65 -46.09
N GLN A 183 -9.09 -16.70 -45.48
CA GLN A 183 -9.32 -17.09 -44.07
C GLN A 183 -8.24 -16.57 -43.09
N GLU A 184 -7.30 -15.72 -43.51
CA GLU A 184 -6.22 -15.23 -42.62
C GLU A 184 -6.75 -14.58 -41.33
N VAL A 185 -6.32 -15.13 -40.19
CA VAL A 185 -6.52 -14.55 -38.85
C VAL A 185 -5.37 -13.59 -38.57
N LYS A 186 -5.57 -12.30 -38.80
CA LYS A 186 -4.61 -11.27 -38.33
C LYS A 186 -4.88 -10.90 -36.87
N GLN A 187 -3.80 -10.82 -36.10
CA GLN A 187 -3.72 -10.29 -34.74
C GLN A 187 -4.35 -8.88 -34.63
N PRO A 188 -4.76 -8.43 -33.42
CA PRO A 188 -5.23 -7.06 -33.20
C PRO A 188 -4.26 -6.04 -33.78
N GLY A 189 -4.79 -4.97 -34.36
CA GLY A 189 -4.02 -4.03 -35.16
C GLY A 189 -2.97 -3.30 -34.34
N LYS A 190 -1.82 -3.03 -34.96
CA LYS A 190 -0.72 -2.25 -34.36
C LYS A 190 -1.20 -0.94 -33.71
N LEU A 191 -2.26 -0.33 -34.24
CA LEU A 191 -2.87 0.89 -33.69
C LEU A 191 -3.52 0.68 -32.31
N ALA A 192 -4.26 -0.42 -32.11
CA ALA A 192 -4.91 -0.70 -30.83
C ALA A 192 -3.88 -0.96 -29.72
N ALA A 193 -2.80 -1.67 -30.05
CA ALA A 193 -1.67 -1.90 -29.14
C ALA A 193 -1.02 -0.57 -28.70
N VAL A 194 -0.80 0.36 -29.64
CA VAL A 194 -0.27 1.70 -29.35
C VAL A 194 -1.23 2.50 -28.47
N ILE A 195 -2.53 2.52 -28.78
CA ILE A 195 -3.53 3.29 -28.02
C ILE A 195 -3.72 2.75 -26.60
N SER A 196 -3.61 1.43 -26.40
CA SER A 196 -3.79 0.78 -25.09
C SER A 196 -2.51 0.72 -24.26
N ALA A 197 -1.33 0.99 -24.83
CA ALA A 197 -0.05 0.91 -24.12
C ALA A 197 0.00 1.80 -22.86
N PRO A 198 -0.47 3.07 -22.87
CA PRO A 198 -0.40 3.91 -21.68
C PRO A 198 -1.26 3.40 -20.53
N PHE A 199 -2.47 2.90 -20.81
CA PHE A 199 -3.33 2.28 -19.80
C PHE A 199 -2.71 1.00 -19.24
N ARG A 200 -2.02 0.20 -20.05
CA ARG A 200 -1.29 -0.99 -19.56
C ARG A 200 -0.13 -0.60 -18.66
N ALA A 201 0.58 0.48 -19.00
CA ALA A 201 1.68 1.00 -18.19
C ALA A 201 1.19 1.50 -16.82
N GLU A 202 0.17 2.36 -16.79
CA GLU A 202 -0.42 2.86 -15.54
C GLU A 202 -0.97 1.73 -14.67
N ARG A 203 -1.79 0.84 -15.25
CA ARG A 203 -2.30 -0.36 -14.59
C ARG A 203 -1.19 -1.18 -13.94
N SER A 204 -0.05 -1.37 -14.62
CA SER A 204 1.10 -2.11 -14.10
C SER A 204 1.73 -1.42 -12.88
N HIS A 205 1.89 -0.10 -12.94
CA HIS A 205 2.41 0.67 -11.81
C HIS A 205 1.44 0.64 -10.63
N PHE A 206 0.14 0.86 -10.86
CA PHE A 206 -0.89 0.81 -9.82
C PHE A 206 -1.00 -0.58 -9.19
N SER A 207 -0.91 -1.65 -9.99
CA SER A 207 -0.88 -3.02 -9.48
C SER A 207 0.35 -3.27 -8.60
N SER A 208 1.50 -2.75 -9.01
CA SER A 208 2.75 -2.88 -8.24
C SER A 208 2.66 -2.14 -6.90
N ILE A 209 2.13 -0.91 -6.90
CA ILE A 209 1.90 -0.11 -5.69
C ILE A 209 0.90 -0.81 -4.77
N LYS A 210 -0.22 -1.32 -5.31
CA LYS A 210 -1.21 -2.08 -4.55
C LYS A 210 -0.60 -3.32 -3.89
N SER A 211 0.24 -4.07 -4.60
CA SER A 211 0.95 -5.22 -4.03
C SER A 211 1.86 -4.80 -2.87
N HIS A 212 2.57 -3.67 -2.98
CA HIS A 212 3.37 -3.14 -1.88
C HIS A 212 2.53 -2.70 -0.68
N ILE A 213 1.33 -2.15 -0.92
CA ILE A 213 0.39 -1.79 0.15
C ILE A 213 -0.07 -3.04 0.89
N GLU A 214 -0.47 -4.09 0.18
CA GLU A 214 -0.90 -5.36 0.77
C GLU A 214 0.23 -6.00 1.60
N LYS A 215 1.47 -6.01 1.08
CA LYS A 215 2.62 -6.49 1.84
C LYS A 215 2.91 -5.63 3.08
N SER A 216 2.72 -4.32 3.00
CA SER A 216 2.87 -3.40 4.13
C SER A 216 1.81 -3.67 5.21
N LEU A 217 0.54 -3.86 4.81
CA LEU A 217 -0.56 -4.20 5.71
C LEU A 217 -0.31 -5.53 6.43
N ASN A 218 0.15 -6.56 5.71
CA ASN A 218 0.50 -7.85 6.30
C ASN A 218 1.68 -7.75 7.28
N THR A 219 2.71 -6.96 6.94
CA THR A 219 3.86 -6.74 7.81
C THR A 219 3.48 -5.93 9.05
N LEU A 220 2.59 -4.95 8.90
CA LEU A 220 2.05 -4.18 10.01
C LEU A 220 1.23 -5.05 10.96
N ALA A 221 0.39 -5.94 10.44
CA ALA A 221 -0.37 -6.90 11.24
C ALA A 221 0.57 -7.79 12.08
N ARG A 222 1.67 -8.26 11.48
CA ARG A 222 2.69 -9.05 12.20
C ARG A 222 3.41 -8.26 13.30
N LEU A 223 3.65 -6.95 13.10
CA LEU A 223 4.21 -6.08 14.13
C LEU A 223 3.24 -5.92 15.32
N GLU A 224 1.95 -5.76 15.02
CA GLU A 224 0.91 -5.62 16.03
C GLU A 224 0.68 -6.91 16.83
N GLU A 225 0.70 -8.06 16.15
CA GLU A 225 0.56 -9.40 16.77
C GLU A 225 1.70 -9.68 17.75
N ARG A 226 2.96 -9.48 17.34
CA ARG A 226 4.12 -9.65 18.25
C ARG A 226 4.08 -8.73 19.45
N ALA A 227 3.59 -7.50 19.25
CA ALA A 227 3.40 -6.56 20.35
C ALA A 227 2.31 -7.03 21.33
N ALA A 228 1.30 -7.77 20.85
CA ALA A 228 0.27 -8.36 21.69
C ALA A 228 0.81 -9.59 22.45
N GLU A 229 1.61 -10.45 21.82
CA GLU A 229 2.24 -11.62 22.46
C GLU A 229 3.16 -11.24 23.63
N LYS A 230 3.84 -10.09 23.54
CA LYS A 230 4.70 -9.57 24.62
C LYS A 230 3.94 -9.06 25.84
N LYS A 231 2.64 -8.76 25.72
CA LYS A 231 1.83 -8.46 26.91
C LYS A 231 1.43 -9.80 27.51
N PRO A 232 2.03 -10.27 28.64
CA PRO A 232 1.48 -11.44 29.31
C PRO A 232 0.01 -11.16 29.55
N SER A 233 -0.85 -12.14 29.26
CA SER A 233 -2.28 -11.89 29.39
C SER A 233 -2.51 -11.45 30.84
N ILE A 234 -3.28 -10.38 31.03
CA ILE A 234 -3.61 -9.89 32.37
C ILE A 234 -4.17 -11.05 33.21
N ARG A 235 -4.78 -12.06 32.57
CA ARG A 235 -5.22 -13.32 33.17
C ARG A 235 -4.09 -14.20 33.70
N GLU A 236 -3.01 -14.41 32.97
CA GLU A 236 -1.84 -15.16 33.46
C GLU A 236 -1.16 -14.42 34.61
N ALA A 237 -0.97 -13.10 34.49
CA ALA A 237 -0.40 -12.30 35.56
C ALA A 237 -1.29 -12.33 36.84
N LEU A 238 -2.62 -12.28 36.68
CA LEU A 238 -3.57 -12.43 37.78
C LEU A 238 -3.59 -13.85 38.35
N ALA A 239 -3.48 -14.89 37.52
CA ALA A 239 -3.41 -16.27 37.97
C ALA A 239 -2.15 -16.53 38.80
N THR A 240 -0.98 -16.08 38.32
CA THR A 240 0.28 -16.22 39.06
C THR A 240 0.27 -15.41 40.35
N HIS A 241 -0.37 -14.23 40.37
CA HIS A 241 -0.49 -13.45 41.60
C HIS A 241 -1.45 -14.08 42.60
N ASN A 242 -2.59 -14.62 42.14
CA ASN A 242 -3.54 -15.35 42.98
C ASN A 242 -2.94 -16.64 43.55
N GLU A 243 -2.14 -17.38 42.77
CA GLU A 243 -1.41 -18.55 43.27
C GLU A 243 -0.40 -18.18 44.36
N LYS A 244 0.33 -17.08 44.18
CA LYS A 244 1.27 -16.58 45.20
C LYS A 244 0.56 -16.15 46.48
N ILE A 245 -0.62 -15.52 46.37
CA ILE A 245 -1.46 -15.18 47.54
C ILE A 245 -1.97 -16.45 48.23
N ALA A 246 -2.42 -17.44 47.47
CA ALA A 246 -2.92 -18.70 48.02
C ALA A 246 -1.81 -19.53 48.71
N GLN A 247 -0.58 -19.51 48.20
CA GLN A 247 0.58 -20.14 48.85
C GLN A 247 0.97 -19.40 50.14
N ALA A 248 1.04 -18.07 50.10
CA ALA A 248 1.36 -17.27 51.30
C ALA A 248 0.31 -17.43 52.43
N GLN A 249 -0.95 -17.71 52.09
CA GLN A 249 -1.99 -18.02 53.08
C GLN A 249 -1.90 -19.43 53.66
N LYS A 250 -1.33 -20.40 52.93
CA LYS A 250 -1.11 -21.77 53.41
C LYS A 250 0.13 -21.89 54.30
N ASP A 251 1.15 -21.08 54.05
CA ASP A 251 2.40 -21.06 54.82
C ASP A 251 2.34 -20.13 56.05
N ALA A 252 1.20 -19.48 56.29
CA ALA A 252 1.00 -18.66 57.49
C ALA A 252 0.93 -19.55 58.75
N PRO A 253 1.76 -19.30 59.78
CA PRO A 253 1.76 -20.13 60.97
C PRO A 253 0.42 -19.99 61.71
N THR A 254 -0.23 -21.13 61.95
CA THR A 254 -1.43 -21.21 62.79
C THR A 254 -1.04 -20.80 64.20
N THR A 255 -1.22 -19.53 64.55
CA THR A 255 -1.20 -19.10 65.96
C THR A 255 -2.42 -19.71 66.63
N GLU A 256 -2.25 -20.90 67.22
CA GLU A 256 -3.16 -21.41 68.24
C GLU A 256 -3.23 -20.37 69.36
N ARG A 257 -4.37 -19.68 69.44
CA ARG A 257 -4.68 -18.73 70.49
C ARG A 257 -4.85 -19.54 71.79
N PRO A 258 -4.07 -19.30 72.86
CA PRO A 258 -4.20 -20.07 74.08
C PRO A 258 -5.62 -19.92 74.64
N ARG A 259 -6.26 -21.06 74.95
CA ARG A 259 -7.57 -21.10 75.62
C ARG A 259 -7.47 -20.36 76.96
N PRO A 260 -8.35 -19.39 77.26
CA PRO A 260 -8.33 -18.76 78.57
C PRO A 260 -8.76 -19.79 79.60
N VAL A 261 -7.91 -19.99 80.60
CA VAL A 261 -8.18 -20.81 81.78
C VAL A 261 -9.18 -20.02 82.64
N ASN A 262 -10.29 -20.67 82.99
CA ASN A 262 -11.26 -20.17 83.96
C ASN A 262 -10.54 -19.72 85.24
N ALA A 263 -10.87 -18.52 85.71
CA ALA A 263 -10.66 -18.12 87.10
C ALA A 263 -11.99 -17.65 87.67
N GLU A 264 -12.38 -18.33 88.74
CA GLU A 264 -13.60 -18.18 89.53
C GLU A 264 -13.76 -16.77 90.13
N ARG A 265 -14.99 -16.25 90.17
CA ARG A 265 -15.75 -15.93 91.40
C ARG A 265 -17.11 -15.33 91.08
#